data_AF-V9LJ38-F1
#
_entry.id   AF-V9LJ38-F1
#
_cell.length_a   1.000
_cell.length_b   1.000
_cell.length_c   1.000
_cell.angle_alpha   90.00
_cell.angle_beta   90.00
_cell.angle_gamma   90.00
#
_symmetry.space_group_name_H-M   'P 1'
#
loop_
_entity.id
_entity.type
_entity.pdbx_description
1 polymer ?
#
loop_
_entity_poly.entity_id
_entity_poly.type
_entity_poly.pdbx_seq_one_letter_code
_entity_poly.pdbx_strand_id
1 'polypeptide(L)'
;QAQAQQLAQAQQQHLAQAQAQQLAAAAQAQAGQPLTQQQQQQDDPVAKFKLLIPQLKDSLQNLMRIAAQNLSQNTTIDNGQKSNDTAVQRFDKSLEEFYALCDQVELCLRLAFECLSQSIDSAKHSPILVPTATKPDTVQAESLSYSQYLSMIKSQISCA
;
A
#
# COMPACT_ATOMS: atom_id res chain seq x y z
N GLN A 1 58.51 20.06 40.27
CA GLN A 1 57.21 20.76 40.10
C GLN A 1 56.73 20.83 38.64
N ALA A 2 57.58 20.64 37.62
CA ALA A 2 57.19 20.68 36.21
C ALA A 2 56.41 19.45 35.68
N GLN A 3 56.58 18.27 36.29
CA GLN A 3 55.97 17.02 35.78
C GLN A 3 54.46 16.91 36.05
N ALA A 4 53.96 17.52 37.13
CA ALA A 4 52.53 17.51 37.47
C ALA A 4 51.70 18.39 36.52
N GLN A 5 52.29 19.46 35.98
CA GLN A 5 51.59 20.38 35.08
C GLN A 5 51.44 19.82 33.67
N GLN A 6 52.36 18.96 33.23
CA GLN A 6 52.29 18.29 31.93
C GLN A 6 51.21 17.20 31.89
N LEU A 7 50.96 16.53 33.02
CA LEU A 7 49.91 15.51 33.16
C LEU A 7 48.50 16.12 33.16
N ALA A 8 48.33 17.33 33.72
CA ALA A 8 47.07 18.06 33.67
C ALA A 8 46.71 18.54 32.26
N GLN A 9 47.72 18.97 31.48
CA GLN A 9 47.50 19.44 30.10
C GLN A 9 47.18 18.29 29.14
N ALA A 10 47.79 17.11 29.34
CA ALA A 10 47.47 15.91 28.57
C ALA A 10 46.04 15.39 28.83
N GLN A 11 45.55 15.50 30.08
CA GLN A 11 44.19 15.09 30.41
C GLN A 11 43.12 16.01 29.80
N GLN A 12 43.39 17.32 29.72
CA GLN A 12 42.47 18.28 29.13
C GLN A 12 42.36 18.11 27.60
N GLN A 13 43.44 17.71 26.93
CA GLN A 13 43.43 17.48 25.48
C GLN A 13 42.66 16.21 25.09
N HIS A 14 42.65 15.18 25.94
CA HIS A 14 41.90 13.95 25.70
C HIS A 14 40.38 14.14 25.84
N LEU A 15 39.93 15.01 26.75
CA LEU A 15 38.50 15.26 26.97
C LEU A 15 37.86 16.05 25.82
N ALA A 16 38.62 16.98 25.21
CA ALA A 16 38.17 17.74 24.05
C ALA A 16 38.04 16.86 22.78
N GLN A 17 38.93 15.87 22.61
CA GLN A 17 38.88 14.96 21.47
C GLN A 17 37.73 13.94 21.58
N ALA A 18 37.40 13.49 22.81
CA ALA A 18 36.25 12.62 23.05
C ALA A 18 34.90 13.32 22.74
N GLN A 19 34.77 14.62 23.04
CA GLN A 19 33.53 15.35 22.79
C GLN A 19 33.27 15.65 21.30
N ALA A 20 34.34 15.88 20.51
CA ALA A 20 34.22 16.09 19.08
C ALA A 20 33.80 14.80 18.32
N GLN A 21 34.25 13.63 18.78
CA GLN A 21 33.91 12.35 18.14
C GLN A 21 32.46 11.93 18.42
N GLN A 22 31.87 12.41 19.52
CA GLN A 22 30.47 12.13 19.86
C GLN A 22 29.47 13.02 19.09
N LEU A 23 29.86 14.24 18.68
CA LEU A 23 29.05 15.06 17.77
C LEU A 23 29.09 14.55 16.31
N ALA A 24 30.23 14.00 15.86
CA ALA A 24 30.35 13.45 14.51
C ALA A 24 29.51 12.17 14.32
N ALA A 25 29.41 11.31 15.36
CA ALA A 25 28.57 10.12 15.33
C ALA A 25 27.06 10.44 15.31
N ALA A 26 26.64 11.57 15.89
CA ALA A 26 25.24 12.01 15.84
C ALA A 26 24.84 12.55 14.46
N ALA A 27 25.77 13.13 13.70
CA ALA A 27 25.50 13.65 12.36
C ALA A 27 25.40 12.56 11.27
N GLN A 28 26.04 11.39 11.47
CA GLN A 28 25.98 10.29 10.51
C GLN A 28 24.76 9.36 10.68
N ALA A 29 23.98 9.49 11.76
CA ALA A 29 22.75 8.70 11.95
C ALA A 29 21.51 9.27 11.22
N GLN A 30 21.62 10.43 10.55
CA GLN A 30 20.55 11.00 9.72
C GLN A 30 20.75 10.81 8.21
N ALA A 31 21.83 10.15 7.78
CA ALA A 31 22.06 9.84 6.38
C ALA A 31 21.51 8.44 6.01
N GLY A 32 20.27 8.43 5.51
CA GLY A 32 19.85 7.51 4.45
C GLY A 32 19.64 6.04 4.82
N GLN A 33 18.50 5.73 5.44
CA GLN A 33 17.75 4.54 5.05
C GLN A 33 16.51 5.00 4.26
N PRO A 34 16.35 4.64 2.98
CA PRO A 34 15.08 4.77 2.29
C PRO A 34 14.14 3.67 2.82
N LEU A 35 13.64 3.84 4.04
CA LEU A 35 12.56 3.03 4.55
C LEU A 35 11.24 3.69 4.14
N THR A 36 10.50 2.97 3.30
CA THR A 36 9.05 3.06 3.10
C THR A 36 8.46 4.32 2.46
N GLN A 37 8.98 4.74 1.31
CA GLN A 37 8.18 5.48 0.31
C GLN A 37 7.19 4.57 -0.46
N GLN A 38 7.19 3.27 -0.18
CA GLN A 38 6.26 2.29 -0.77
C GLN A 38 4.87 2.23 -0.10
N GLN A 39 4.63 2.94 1.01
CA GLN A 39 3.38 2.77 1.76
C GLN A 39 2.24 3.72 1.35
N GLN A 40 2.48 4.67 0.44
CA GLN A 40 1.42 5.48 -0.19
C GLN A 40 1.04 5.02 -1.59
N GLN A 41 1.65 3.95 -2.11
CA GLN A 41 1.03 3.14 -3.16
C GLN A 41 0.01 2.18 -2.52
N GLN A 42 -0.79 2.74 -1.62
CA GLN A 42 -1.79 2.06 -0.82
C GLN A 42 -2.94 1.74 -1.76
N ASP A 43 -2.85 0.56 -2.37
CA ASP A 43 -4.02 -0.26 -2.71
C ASP A 43 -5.11 0.47 -3.52
N ASP A 44 -4.77 1.14 -4.63
CA ASP A 44 -5.80 1.74 -5.49
C ASP A 44 -6.79 0.66 -5.96
N PRO A 45 -8.02 0.66 -5.44
CA PRO A 45 -8.98 -0.42 -5.70
C PRO A 45 -9.38 -0.43 -7.18
N VAL A 46 -9.32 0.71 -7.87
CA VAL A 46 -9.61 0.81 -9.31
C VAL A 46 -8.49 0.18 -10.13
N ALA A 47 -7.23 0.44 -9.78
CA ALA A 47 -6.08 -0.20 -10.44
C ALA A 47 -6.09 -1.72 -10.24
N LYS A 48 -6.39 -2.18 -9.01
CA LYS A 48 -6.54 -3.61 -8.71
C LYS A 48 -7.67 -4.25 -9.50
N PHE A 49 -8.85 -3.65 -9.50
CA PHE A 49 -9.99 -4.10 -10.29
C PHE A 49 -9.59 -4.30 -11.77
N LYS A 50 -8.93 -3.32 -12.39
CA LYS A 50 -8.48 -3.40 -13.79
C LYS A 50 -7.52 -4.57 -14.03
N LEU A 51 -6.65 -4.88 -13.08
CA LEU A 51 -5.74 -6.03 -13.17
C LEU A 51 -6.46 -7.38 -12.99
N LEU A 52 -7.58 -7.41 -12.27
CA LEU A 52 -8.37 -8.63 -12.03
C LEU A 52 -9.25 -9.00 -13.22
N ILE A 53 -9.71 -8.04 -14.04
CA ILE A 53 -10.55 -8.32 -15.22
C ILE A 53 -9.97 -9.39 -16.18
N PRO A 54 -8.70 -9.31 -16.64
CA PRO A 54 -8.15 -10.36 -17.50
C PRO A 54 -8.08 -11.71 -16.78
N GLN A 55 -7.72 -11.73 -15.49
CA GLN A 55 -7.63 -12.96 -14.70
C GLN A 55 -9.00 -13.63 -14.53
N LEU A 56 -10.05 -12.83 -14.27
CA LEU A 56 -11.42 -13.31 -14.16
C LEU A 56 -11.90 -13.93 -15.48
N LYS A 57 -11.59 -13.27 -16.61
CA LYS A 57 -11.89 -13.81 -17.95
C LYS A 57 -11.18 -15.15 -18.17
N ASP A 58 -9.89 -15.22 -17.88
CA ASP A 58 -9.09 -16.42 -18.10
C ASP A 58 -9.52 -17.57 -17.20
N SER A 59 -9.86 -17.27 -15.93
CA SER A 59 -10.41 -18.24 -14.98
C SER A 59 -11.77 -18.78 -15.44
N LEU A 60 -12.68 -17.92 -15.91
CA LEU A 60 -13.96 -18.35 -16.46
C LEU A 60 -13.77 -19.23 -17.71
N GLN A 61 -12.86 -18.88 -18.62
CA GLN A 61 -12.54 -19.71 -19.77
C GLN A 61 -12.00 -21.08 -19.35
N ASN A 62 -11.14 -21.11 -18.34
CA ASN A 62 -10.59 -22.35 -17.81
C ASN A 62 -11.67 -23.23 -17.16
N LEU A 63 -12.55 -22.63 -16.36
CA LEU A 63 -13.70 -23.31 -15.74
C LEU A 63 -14.59 -23.96 -16.80
N MET A 64 -14.96 -23.23 -17.85
CA MET A 64 -15.79 -23.75 -18.94
C MET A 64 -15.10 -24.86 -19.72
N ARG A 65 -13.78 -24.74 -19.94
CA ARG A 65 -12.99 -25.79 -20.60
C ARG A 65 -13.00 -27.08 -19.78
N ILE A 66 -12.76 -26.98 -18.46
CA ILE A 66 -12.76 -28.12 -17.55
C ILE A 66 -14.16 -28.75 -17.47
N ALA A 67 -15.21 -27.93 -17.38
CA ALA A 67 -16.60 -28.41 -17.39
C ALA A 67 -16.93 -29.20 -18.66
N ALA A 68 -16.55 -28.68 -19.83
CA ALA A 68 -16.78 -29.34 -21.11
C ALA A 68 -16.01 -30.68 -21.21
N GLN A 69 -14.77 -30.72 -20.72
CA GLN A 69 -13.97 -31.95 -20.67
C GLN A 69 -14.61 -33.01 -19.75
N ASN A 70 -15.06 -32.60 -18.57
CA ASN A 70 -15.78 -33.49 -17.63
C ASN A 70 -17.04 -34.05 -18.28
N LEU A 71 -17.85 -33.20 -18.91
CA LEU A 71 -19.08 -33.63 -19.59
C LEU A 71 -18.79 -34.62 -20.74
N SER A 72 -17.82 -34.29 -21.60
CA SER A 72 -17.44 -35.17 -22.71
C SER A 72 -16.92 -36.52 -22.22
N GLN A 73 -16.18 -36.55 -21.12
CA GLN A 73 -15.72 -37.80 -20.53
C GLN A 73 -16.87 -38.61 -19.95
N ASN A 74 -17.79 -37.99 -19.22
CA ASN A 74 -18.98 -38.66 -18.71
C ASN A 74 -19.80 -39.28 -19.85
N THR A 75 -20.03 -38.54 -20.93
CA THR A 75 -20.70 -39.06 -22.14
C THR A 75 -19.95 -40.25 -22.77
N THR A 76 -18.62 -40.22 -22.78
CA THR A 76 -17.79 -41.33 -23.31
C THR A 76 -17.94 -42.59 -22.45
N ILE A 77 -17.95 -42.42 -21.13
CA ILE A 77 -18.16 -43.51 -20.15
C ILE A 77 -19.56 -44.09 -20.30
N ASP A 78 -20.59 -43.24 -20.41
CA ASP A 78 -21.99 -43.66 -20.58
C ASP A 78 -22.21 -44.45 -21.89
N ASN A 79 -21.43 -44.13 -22.93
CA ASN A 79 -21.43 -44.88 -24.19
C ASN A 79 -20.65 -46.22 -24.14
N GLY A 80 -20.14 -46.61 -22.96
CA GLY A 80 -19.40 -47.86 -22.76
C GLY A 80 -18.02 -47.88 -23.43
N GLN A 81 -17.50 -46.72 -23.85
CA GLN A 81 -16.13 -46.61 -24.35
C GLN A 81 -15.15 -46.60 -23.16
N LYS A 82 -14.02 -47.31 -23.29
CA LYS A 82 -12.96 -47.27 -22.27
C LYS A 82 -12.48 -45.83 -22.14
N SER A 83 -12.66 -45.23 -20.98
CA SER A 83 -12.09 -43.93 -20.65
C SER A 83 -10.57 -44.04 -20.67
N ASN A 84 -9.90 -43.11 -21.33
CA ASN A 84 -8.47 -42.94 -21.12
C ASN A 84 -8.30 -42.41 -19.69
N ASP A 85 -7.43 -43.05 -18.91
CA ASP A 85 -7.07 -42.70 -17.52
C ASP A 85 -6.28 -41.37 -17.48
N THR A 86 -6.87 -40.31 -18.04
CA THR A 86 -6.35 -38.96 -17.93
C THR A 86 -7.06 -38.33 -16.76
N ALA A 87 -6.35 -38.17 -15.65
CA ALA A 87 -6.87 -37.51 -14.45
C ALA A 87 -7.48 -36.15 -14.84
N VAL A 88 -8.81 -36.07 -14.78
CA VAL A 88 -9.52 -34.84 -15.12
C VAL A 88 -9.14 -33.77 -14.12
N GLN A 89 -8.83 -32.58 -14.63
CA GLN A 89 -8.64 -31.42 -13.77
C GLN A 89 -9.91 -31.22 -12.93
N ARG A 90 -9.73 -31.08 -11.62
CA ARG A 90 -10.86 -30.98 -10.70
C ARG A 90 -11.66 -29.71 -11.01
N PHE A 91 -12.91 -29.89 -11.41
CA PHE A 91 -13.85 -28.80 -11.64
C PHE A 91 -13.98 -27.91 -10.40
N ASP A 92 -14.05 -28.51 -9.21
CA ASP A 92 -14.18 -27.81 -7.93
C ASP A 92 -13.08 -26.77 -7.73
N LYS A 93 -11.82 -27.11 -8.05
CA LYS A 93 -10.69 -26.20 -7.92
C LYS A 93 -10.82 -24.99 -8.85
N SER A 94 -11.14 -25.22 -10.13
CA SER A 94 -11.33 -24.11 -11.08
C SER A 94 -12.53 -23.25 -10.73
N LEU A 95 -13.56 -23.82 -10.11
CA LEU A 95 -14.74 -23.11 -9.66
C LEU A 95 -14.41 -22.22 -8.46
N GLU A 96 -13.67 -22.75 -7.49
CA GLU A 96 -13.18 -22.01 -6.32
C GLU A 96 -12.29 -20.83 -6.74
N GLU A 97 -11.35 -21.05 -7.66
CA GLU A 97 -10.50 -19.99 -8.22
C GLU A 97 -11.31 -18.89 -8.93
N PHE A 98 -12.37 -19.25 -9.65
CA PHE A 98 -13.28 -18.28 -10.27
C PHE A 98 -14.04 -17.45 -9.21
N TYR A 99 -14.59 -18.10 -8.18
CA TYR A 99 -15.30 -17.39 -7.11
C TYR A 99 -14.38 -16.47 -6.30
N ALA A 100 -13.16 -16.91 -5.99
CA ALA A 100 -12.18 -16.07 -5.29
C ALA A 100 -11.87 -14.76 -6.06
N LEU A 101 -11.80 -14.83 -7.39
CA LEU A 101 -11.63 -13.65 -8.24
C LEU A 101 -12.87 -12.76 -8.25
N CYS A 102 -14.07 -13.34 -8.28
CA CYS A 102 -15.33 -12.58 -8.15
C CYS A 102 -15.38 -11.81 -6.82
N ASP A 103 -15.05 -12.46 -5.71
CA ASP A 103 -15.04 -11.83 -4.38
C ASP A 103 -14.05 -10.67 -4.33
N GLN A 104 -12.86 -10.86 -4.92
CA GLN A 104 -11.84 -9.81 -4.96
C GLN A 104 -12.26 -8.63 -5.83
N VAL A 105 -12.93 -8.87 -6.96
CA VAL A 105 -13.52 -7.83 -7.81
C VAL A 105 -14.61 -7.07 -7.07
N GLU A 106 -15.52 -7.77 -6.39
CA GLU A 106 -16.59 -7.18 -5.60
C GLU A 106 -16.03 -6.27 -4.50
N LEU A 107 -15.02 -6.74 -3.76
CA LEU A 107 -14.34 -5.97 -2.73
C LEU A 107 -13.70 -4.70 -3.30
N CYS A 108 -12.97 -4.81 -4.42
CA CYS A 108 -12.34 -3.65 -5.06
C CYS A 108 -13.40 -2.61 -5.49
N LEU A 109 -14.52 -3.04 -6.06
CA LEU A 109 -15.58 -2.13 -6.47
C LEU A 109 -16.24 -1.41 -5.29
N ARG A 110 -16.48 -2.12 -4.18
CA ARG A 110 -17.01 -1.51 -2.94
C ARG A 110 -16.06 -0.45 -2.39
N LEU A 111 -14.78 -0.79 -2.25
CA LEU A 111 -13.77 0.14 -1.76
C LEU A 111 -13.63 1.37 -2.67
N ALA A 112 -13.62 1.17 -4.00
CA ALA A 112 -13.57 2.29 -4.95
C ALA A 112 -14.76 3.23 -4.80
N PHE A 113 -15.96 2.68 -4.57
CA PHE A 113 -17.17 3.47 -4.34
C PHE A 113 -17.10 4.25 -3.00
N GLU A 114 -16.60 3.62 -1.95
CA GLU A 114 -16.40 4.26 -0.64
C GLU A 114 -15.38 5.40 -0.73
N CYS A 115 -14.25 5.20 -1.42
CA CYS A 115 -13.26 6.24 -1.67
C CYS A 115 -13.85 7.42 -2.46
N LEU A 116 -14.67 7.15 -3.48
CA LEU A 116 -15.35 8.20 -4.24
C LEU A 116 -16.32 8.98 -3.35
N SER A 117 -17.13 8.28 -2.56
CA SER A 117 -18.09 8.90 -1.63
C SER A 117 -17.36 9.79 -0.62
N GLN A 118 -16.28 9.27 -0.02
CA GLN A 118 -15.43 10.01 0.90
C GLN A 118 -14.80 11.25 0.21
N SER A 119 -14.36 11.14 -1.04
CA SER A 119 -13.80 12.27 -1.80
C SER A 119 -14.85 13.37 -2.03
N ILE A 120 -16.08 12.99 -2.39
CA ILE A 120 -17.19 13.93 -2.57
C ILE A 120 -17.52 14.65 -1.25
N ASP A 121 -17.64 13.92 -0.16
CA ASP A 121 -17.96 14.49 1.15
C ASP A 121 -16.82 15.36 1.68
N SER A 122 -15.57 14.93 1.47
CA SER A 122 -14.38 15.74 1.78
C SER A 122 -14.38 17.05 1.00
N ALA A 123 -14.70 17.03 -0.30
CA ALA A 123 -14.77 18.25 -1.11
C ALA A 123 -15.87 19.21 -0.64
N LYS A 124 -16.99 18.69 -0.11
CA LYS A 124 -18.10 19.50 0.42
C LYS A 124 -17.77 20.15 1.76
N HIS A 125 -17.07 19.45 2.65
CA HIS A 125 -16.91 19.87 4.05
C HIS A 125 -15.50 20.34 4.40
N SER A 126 -14.48 19.94 3.63
CA SER A 126 -13.08 20.29 3.84
C SER A 126 -12.37 20.49 2.49
N PRO A 127 -12.64 21.61 1.78
CA PRO A 127 -12.15 21.85 0.41
C PRO A 127 -10.63 22.00 0.30
N ILE A 128 -9.89 21.98 1.42
CA ILE A 128 -8.44 22.10 1.41
C ILE A 128 -7.83 20.90 2.12
N LEU A 129 -7.00 20.15 1.39
CA LEU A 129 -6.22 19.07 1.95
C LEU A 129 -5.28 19.63 3.01
N VAL A 130 -5.44 19.17 4.24
CA VAL A 130 -4.44 19.41 5.27
C VAL A 130 -3.20 18.59 4.90
N PRO A 131 -2.00 19.20 4.77
CA PRO A 131 -0.80 18.45 4.45
C PRO A 131 -0.54 17.39 5.51
N THR A 132 -0.60 16.12 5.14
CA THR A 132 -0.06 15.04 5.98
C THR A 132 1.46 15.20 6.03
N ALA A 133 2.01 15.39 7.22
CA ALA A 133 3.36 15.86 7.52
C ALA A 133 4.52 14.90 7.16
N THR A 134 4.43 14.14 6.06
CA THR A 134 5.38 13.07 5.72
C THR A 134 6.18 13.26 4.43
N LYS A 135 6.14 14.44 3.78
CA LYS A 135 6.99 14.75 2.61
C LYS A 135 7.75 16.07 2.81
N PRO A 136 9.09 16.05 2.95
CA PRO A 136 9.86 17.29 3.14
C PRO A 136 10.12 18.11 1.87
N ASP A 137 9.93 17.58 0.65
CA ASP A 137 10.58 18.22 -0.51
C ASP A 137 9.79 18.21 -1.83
N THR A 138 8.47 18.40 -1.75
CA THR A 138 7.69 18.84 -2.92
C THR A 138 6.89 20.07 -2.53
N VAL A 139 7.47 21.22 -2.84
CA VAL A 139 6.85 22.55 -2.99
C VAL A 139 5.41 22.65 -2.47
N GLN A 140 5.32 23.25 -1.29
CA GLN A 140 4.15 23.83 -0.63
C GLN A 140 3.35 24.74 -1.57
N ALA A 141 2.29 24.25 -2.22
CA ALA A 141 1.35 25.09 -2.95
C ALA A 141 -0.07 25.13 -2.35
N GLU A 142 -0.45 24.13 -1.54
CA GLU A 142 -1.85 23.99 -1.08
C GLU A 142 -2.01 23.77 0.43
N SER A 143 -0.98 24.05 1.23
CA SER A 143 -1.11 24.04 2.69
C SER A 143 -1.78 25.32 3.18
N LEU A 144 -2.98 25.19 3.77
CA LEU A 144 -3.63 26.28 4.51
C LEU A 144 -2.68 26.90 5.52
N SER A 145 -2.56 28.23 5.52
CA SER A 145 -1.91 28.92 6.64
C SER A 145 -2.75 28.72 7.91
N TYR A 146 -2.11 28.80 9.09
CA TYR A 146 -2.83 28.68 10.36
C TYR A 146 -3.98 29.69 10.49
N SER A 147 -3.80 30.91 9.98
CA SER A 147 -4.86 31.94 9.95
C SER A 147 -6.02 31.55 9.03
N GLN A 148 -5.73 30.98 7.85
CA GLN A 148 -6.77 30.48 6.94
C GLN A 148 -7.51 29.28 7.53
N TYR A 149 -6.79 28.35 8.19
CA TYR A 149 -7.40 27.23 8.91
C TYR A 149 -8.35 27.71 10.00
N LEU A 150 -7.93 28.67 10.84
CA LEU A 150 -8.79 29.25 11.87
C LEU A 150 -10.05 29.92 11.28
N SER A 151 -9.92 30.61 10.14
CA SER A 151 -11.07 31.21 9.45
C SER A 151 -12.04 30.17 8.92
N MET A 152 -11.51 29.07 8.36
CA MET A 152 -12.31 27.94 7.86
C MET A 152 -13.09 27.27 8.99
N ILE A 153 -12.42 26.94 10.10
CA ILE A 153 -13.06 26.31 11.27
C ILE A 153 -14.15 27.23 11.86
N LYS A 154 -13.91 28.54 11.97
CA LYS A 154 -14.93 29.49 12.43
C LYS A 154 -16.15 29.54 11.51
N SER A 155 -15.95 29.51 10.19
CA SER A 155 -17.04 29.48 9.22
C SER A 155 -17.84 28.16 9.30
N GLN A 156 -17.16 27.03 9.46
CA GLN A 156 -17.82 25.72 9.62
C GLN A 156 -18.67 25.66 10.89
N ILE A 157 -18.18 26.23 12.01
CA ILE A 157 -18.93 26.30 13.27
C ILE A 157 -20.14 27.25 13.16
N SER A 158 -20.03 28.34 12.40
CA SER A 158 -21.11 29.33 12.26
C SER A 158 -22.25 28.88 11.33
N CYS A 159 -22.00 27.93 10.42
CA CYS A 159 -22.97 27.41 9.46
C CYS A 159 -23.59 26.06 9.89
N ALA A 160 -23.15 25.49 11.02
CA ALA A 160 -23.72 24.29 11.64
C ALA A 160 -24.81 24.67 12.66
#